data_AF-A0A972RL37-F1
#
_entry.id   AF-A0A972RL37-F1
#
_cell.length_a   1.000
_cell.length_b   1.000
_cell.length_c   1.000
_cell.angle_alpha   90.00
_cell.angle_beta   90.00
_cell.angle_gamma   90.00
#
_symmetry.space_group_name_H-M   'P 1'
#
loop_
_entity.id
_entity.type
_entity.pdbx_description
1 polymer ?
#
loop_
_entity_poly.entity_id
_entity_poly.type
_entity_poly.pdbx_seq_one_letter_code
_entity_poly.pdbx_strand_id
1 'polypeptide(L)'
;MPVARWIGFFVGLSLTTSSALAGPPSLAFDFGNTAVCREITTEEAASLFSGQKLVELKLRISVHLLAGKISDVEEVRIEIGDCDSRIRVASFSPNTRLESNFSEDITVTKTTENGKSLGASLGGESPVPLGNVVAHVLPSVNGGMNNREVLVEKQVRRAPQYAVVASGTIGQEHGVFFKLRASPQTTLEGSHELTVRFVVPKNWRGDALRVCCYATGQEKFLWTKQQATWARTCAPLAVYLAGDLEARLAAEEHVSRKSL
;
A
#
# COMPACT_ATOMS: atom_id res chain seq x y z
N MET A 1 -32.42 -74.66 -9.48
CA MET A 1 -31.27 -73.92 -10.03
C MET A 1 -31.63 -72.44 -10.04
N PRO A 2 -30.99 -71.58 -9.23
CA PRO A 2 -31.43 -70.21 -9.02
C PRO A 2 -30.72 -69.21 -9.93
N VAL A 3 -31.45 -68.21 -10.40
CA VAL A 3 -30.95 -67.06 -11.16
C VAL A 3 -30.66 -65.93 -10.16
N ALA A 4 -29.37 -65.59 -9.99
CA ALA A 4 -28.94 -64.49 -9.13
C ALA A 4 -29.02 -63.16 -9.90
N ARG A 5 -29.91 -62.25 -9.46
CA ARG A 5 -29.96 -60.85 -9.91
C ARG A 5 -29.09 -59.99 -8.99
N TRP A 6 -28.01 -59.45 -9.53
CA TRP A 6 -27.21 -58.40 -8.88
C TRP A 6 -27.86 -57.04 -9.15
N ILE A 7 -28.30 -56.36 -8.09
CA ILE A 7 -28.71 -54.95 -8.13
C ILE A 7 -27.54 -54.14 -7.59
N GLY A 8 -26.83 -53.46 -8.49
CA GLY A 8 -25.76 -52.51 -8.11
C GLY A 8 -26.38 -51.23 -7.55
N PHE A 9 -26.10 -50.93 -6.29
CA PHE A 9 -26.53 -49.70 -5.63
C PHE A 9 -25.43 -48.64 -5.81
N PHE A 10 -25.61 -47.72 -6.76
CA PHE A 10 -24.73 -46.55 -6.91
C PHE A 10 -25.13 -45.50 -5.87
N VAL A 11 -24.35 -45.38 -4.78
CA VAL A 11 -24.45 -44.25 -3.85
C VAL A 11 -23.72 -43.07 -4.47
N GLY A 12 -24.48 -42.15 -5.08
CA GLY A 12 -23.96 -40.86 -5.53
C GLY A 12 -23.70 -39.96 -4.33
N LEU A 13 -22.43 -39.82 -3.94
CA LEU A 13 -21.99 -38.86 -2.92
C LEU A 13 -21.97 -37.46 -3.52
N SER A 14 -23.06 -36.71 -3.39
CA SER A 14 -23.11 -35.30 -3.78
C SER A 14 -22.25 -34.46 -2.85
N LEU A 15 -21.03 -34.13 -3.29
CA LEU A 15 -20.18 -33.11 -2.68
C LEU A 15 -20.83 -31.74 -2.87
N THR A 16 -21.61 -31.29 -1.89
CA THR A 16 -22.05 -29.90 -1.80
C THR A 16 -20.85 -29.04 -1.41
N THR A 17 -20.15 -28.49 -2.40
CA THR A 17 -19.13 -27.48 -2.18
C THR A 17 -19.83 -26.20 -1.71
N SER A 18 -19.92 -26.00 -0.40
CA SER A 18 -20.28 -24.70 0.16
C SER A 18 -19.14 -23.74 -0.18
N SER A 19 -19.34 -22.88 -1.18
CA SER A 19 -18.48 -21.73 -1.40
C SER A 19 -18.63 -20.83 -0.19
N ALA A 20 -17.69 -20.91 0.76
CA ALA A 20 -17.63 -19.99 1.86
C ALA A 20 -17.41 -18.59 1.28
N LEU A 21 -18.47 -17.79 1.24
CA LEU A 21 -18.38 -16.35 1.04
C LEU A 21 -17.58 -15.82 2.22
N ALA A 22 -16.33 -15.41 1.96
CA ALA A 22 -15.51 -14.74 2.95
C ALA A 22 -16.26 -13.48 3.41
N GLY A 23 -16.47 -13.34 4.71
CA GLY A 23 -17.07 -12.15 5.32
C GLY A 23 -16.20 -10.90 5.12
N PRO A 24 -16.70 -9.71 5.54
CA PRO A 24 -15.94 -8.47 5.44
C PRO A 24 -14.60 -8.58 6.17
N PRO A 25 -13.56 -7.85 5.71
CA PRO A 25 -12.24 -7.94 6.31
C PRO A 25 -12.26 -7.45 7.76
N SER A 26 -11.62 -8.22 8.63
CA SER A 26 -11.41 -7.86 10.03
C SER A 26 -9.92 -7.79 10.31
N LEU A 27 -9.45 -6.69 10.90
CA LEU A 27 -8.03 -6.43 11.13
C LEU A 27 -7.78 -6.05 12.58
N ALA A 28 -6.62 -6.45 13.08
CA ALA A 28 -6.04 -5.97 14.32
C ALA A 28 -4.78 -5.14 14.03
N PHE A 29 -4.58 -4.12 14.86
CA PHE A 29 -3.36 -3.33 14.89
C PHE A 29 -2.65 -3.58 16.20
N ASP A 30 -1.34 -3.80 16.13
CA ASP A 30 -0.49 -4.01 17.30
C ASP A 30 0.72 -3.06 17.27
N PHE A 31 0.99 -2.42 18.39
CA PHE A 31 2.12 -1.52 18.57
C PHE A 31 2.43 -1.35 20.06
N GLY A 32 3.70 -1.05 20.38
CA GLY A 32 4.12 -0.81 21.76
C GLY A 32 3.39 0.37 22.40
N ASN A 33 3.12 0.28 23.70
CA ASN A 33 2.50 1.34 24.50
C ASN A 33 3.53 2.29 25.13
N THR A 34 4.81 1.92 25.12
CA THR A 34 5.96 2.77 25.45
C THR A 34 6.96 2.79 24.30
N ALA A 35 7.63 3.91 24.05
CA ALA A 35 8.73 3.98 23.09
C ALA A 35 9.87 4.91 23.54
N VAL A 36 11.09 4.56 23.12
CA VAL A 36 12.27 5.36 23.39
C VAL A 36 12.50 6.38 22.27
N CYS A 37 12.75 7.62 22.66
CA CYS A 37 13.19 8.70 21.78
C CYS A 37 14.70 8.90 21.92
N ARG A 38 15.41 9.06 20.81
CA ARG A 38 16.86 9.34 20.80
C ARG A 38 17.10 10.79 20.43
N GLU A 39 17.95 11.49 21.17
CA GLU A 39 18.40 12.82 20.78
C GLU A 39 19.31 12.71 19.54
N ILE A 40 19.02 13.52 18.52
CA ILE A 40 19.75 13.54 17.24
C ILE A 40 20.20 14.96 16.85
N THR A 41 20.16 15.90 17.81
CA THR A 41 20.56 17.30 17.57
C THR A 41 22.03 17.35 17.13
N THR A 42 22.28 17.76 15.90
CA THR A 42 23.63 18.10 15.41
C THR A 42 24.01 19.52 15.82
N GLU A 43 25.30 19.86 15.78
CA GLU A 43 25.77 21.22 16.09
C GLU A 43 25.13 22.27 15.15
N GLU A 44 24.97 21.91 13.88
CA GLU A 44 24.27 22.72 12.87
C GLU A 44 22.80 22.95 13.27
N ALA A 45 22.09 21.91 13.70
CA ALA A 45 20.70 22.00 14.15
C ALA A 45 20.57 22.78 15.47
N ALA A 46 21.54 22.66 16.38
CA ALA A 46 21.54 23.38 17.66
C ALA A 46 21.54 24.91 17.48
N SER A 47 22.17 25.41 16.40
CA SER A 47 22.16 26.82 16.04
C SER A 47 20.81 27.32 15.51
N LEU A 48 20.04 26.46 14.84
CA LEU A 48 18.71 26.75 14.30
C LEU A 48 17.61 26.65 15.37
N PHE A 49 17.82 25.80 16.38
CA PHE A 49 16.84 25.46 17.40
C PHE A 49 17.31 25.91 18.79
N SER A 50 17.60 27.20 18.96
CA SER A 50 18.05 27.74 20.26
C SER A 50 17.00 27.46 21.36
N GLY A 51 17.39 26.75 22.42
CA GLY A 51 16.48 26.34 23.51
C GLY A 51 15.63 25.09 23.22
N GLN A 52 15.80 24.48 22.05
CA GLN A 52 15.10 23.27 21.61
C GLN A 52 16.11 22.19 21.23
N LYS A 53 15.62 20.97 21.00
CA LYS A 53 16.41 19.83 20.51
C LYS A 53 15.57 18.95 19.59
N LEU A 54 16.25 18.14 18.78
CA LEU A 54 15.62 17.16 17.92
C LEU A 54 15.67 15.78 18.56
N VAL A 55 14.52 15.12 18.62
CA VAL A 55 14.41 13.73 19.10
C VAL A 55 13.78 12.86 18.03
N GLU A 56 14.30 11.65 17.87
CA GLU A 56 13.82 10.64 16.92
C GLU A 56 13.05 9.55 17.66
N LEU A 57 11.80 9.34 17.25
CA LEU A 57 10.94 8.23 17.63
C LEU A 57 10.90 7.23 16.49
N LYS A 58 11.17 5.95 16.79
CA LYS A 58 10.93 4.82 15.89
C LYS A 58 9.80 3.96 16.44
N LEU A 59 8.76 3.75 15.65
CA LEU A 59 7.61 2.96 16.01
C LEU A 59 7.39 1.85 14.98
N ARG A 60 7.16 0.64 15.48
CA ARG A 60 6.73 -0.50 14.67
C ARG A 60 5.24 -0.71 14.89
N ILE A 61 4.49 -0.74 13.80
CA ILE A 61 3.05 -1.03 13.81
C ILE A 61 2.81 -2.26 12.97
N SER A 62 2.25 -3.29 13.60
CA SER A 62 1.86 -4.52 12.95
C SER A 62 0.38 -4.44 12.55
N VAL A 63 0.08 -4.86 11.33
CA VAL A 63 -1.27 -5.04 10.81
C VAL A 63 -1.48 -6.54 10.62
N HIS A 64 -2.54 -7.08 11.21
CA HIS A 64 -2.84 -8.51 11.16
C HIS A 64 -4.28 -8.73 10.67
N LEU A 65 -4.46 -9.52 9.61
CA LEU A 65 -5.78 -9.88 9.11
C LEU A 65 -6.36 -11.03 9.96
N LEU A 66 -7.47 -10.77 10.65
CA LEU A 66 -8.16 -11.76 11.47
C LEU A 66 -9.15 -12.60 10.64
N ALA A 67 -9.80 -11.98 9.66
CA ALA A 67 -10.77 -12.62 8.78
C ALA A 67 -10.96 -11.83 7.47
N GLY A 68 -11.54 -12.47 6.46
CA GLY A 68 -11.82 -11.86 5.14
C GLY A 68 -10.59 -11.88 4.22
N LYS A 69 -10.49 -10.91 3.31
CA LYS A 69 -9.37 -10.78 2.37
C LYS A 69 -8.70 -9.43 2.50
N ILE A 70 -7.37 -9.43 2.59
CA ILE A 70 -6.58 -8.19 2.64
C ILE A 70 -6.76 -7.33 1.37
N SER A 71 -7.11 -7.94 0.23
CA SER A 71 -7.40 -7.24 -1.02
C SER A 71 -8.61 -6.31 -0.95
N ASP A 72 -9.50 -6.51 0.03
CA ASP A 72 -10.69 -5.68 0.23
C ASP A 72 -10.38 -4.44 1.09
N VAL A 73 -9.16 -4.37 1.64
CA VAL A 73 -8.62 -3.21 2.36
C VAL A 73 -7.84 -2.36 1.37
N GLU A 74 -8.26 -1.11 1.18
CA GLU A 74 -7.65 -0.20 0.21
C GLU A 74 -6.53 0.64 0.85
N GLU A 75 -6.75 1.08 2.10
CA GLU A 75 -5.85 2.02 2.77
C GLU A 75 -5.75 1.70 4.27
N VAL A 76 -4.51 1.62 4.76
CA VAL A 76 -4.21 1.70 6.19
C VAL A 76 -3.69 3.11 6.48
N ARG A 77 -4.40 3.85 7.32
CA ARG A 77 -3.98 5.17 7.79
C ARG A 77 -3.49 5.07 9.22
N ILE A 78 -2.30 5.59 9.47
CA ILE A 78 -1.69 5.68 10.78
C ILE A 78 -1.50 7.17 11.09
N GLU A 79 -1.90 7.59 12.27
CA GLU A 79 -1.71 8.94 12.78
C GLU A 79 -0.93 8.86 14.09
N ILE A 80 0.12 9.68 14.20
CA ILE A 80 0.92 9.83 15.41
C ILE A 80 0.95 11.32 15.72
N GLY A 81 0.46 11.72 16.88
CA GLY A 81 0.44 13.13 17.25
C GLY A 81 0.39 13.36 18.74
N ASP A 82 0.79 14.56 19.12
CA ASP A 82 0.61 15.07 20.47
C ASP A 82 -0.82 15.60 20.63
N CYS A 83 -1.50 15.20 21.71
CA CYS A 83 -2.85 15.67 22.00
C CYS A 83 -2.86 17.13 22.47
N ASP A 84 -1.75 17.60 23.04
CA ASP A 84 -1.67 18.90 23.71
C ASP A 84 -0.86 19.94 22.92
N SER A 85 -0.42 19.58 21.70
CA SER A 85 0.32 20.46 20.78
C SER A 85 1.56 21.14 21.41
N ARG A 86 2.28 20.44 22.29
CA ARG A 86 3.53 20.89 22.92
C ARG A 86 4.76 20.62 22.06
N ILE A 87 4.74 19.59 21.23
CA ILE A 87 5.88 19.21 20.38
C ILE A 87 5.54 19.32 18.89
N ARG A 88 6.52 19.68 18.05
CA ARG A 88 6.32 19.82 16.60
C ARG A 88 7.07 18.75 15.83
N VAL A 89 6.52 18.30 14.71
CA VAL A 89 7.13 17.37 13.78
C VAL A 89 8.14 18.12 12.91
N ALA A 90 9.41 17.74 13.01
CA ALA A 90 10.49 18.24 12.17
C ALA A 90 10.58 17.49 10.84
N SER A 91 10.48 16.16 10.89
CA SER A 91 10.52 15.28 9.71
C SER A 91 9.98 13.89 10.05
N PHE A 92 9.71 13.09 9.02
CA PHE A 92 9.16 11.75 9.18
C PHE A 92 9.62 10.84 8.04
N SER A 93 9.52 9.53 8.27
CA SER A 93 9.81 8.49 7.29
C SER A 93 8.87 7.30 7.52
N PRO A 94 8.35 6.65 6.47
CA PRO A 94 8.61 6.90 5.04
C PRO A 94 8.02 8.21 4.51
N ASN A 95 8.74 8.86 3.60
CA ASN A 95 8.20 9.94 2.77
C ASN A 95 7.24 9.38 1.71
N THR A 96 6.41 10.23 1.12
CA THR A 96 5.50 9.87 0.02
C THR A 96 6.27 9.16 -1.10
N ARG A 97 5.82 7.95 -1.47
CA ARG A 97 6.38 7.10 -2.52
C ARG A 97 5.33 6.82 -3.59
N LEU A 98 5.71 6.99 -4.84
CA LEU A 98 4.93 6.63 -6.02
C LEU A 98 5.49 5.33 -6.61
N GLU A 99 4.66 4.31 -6.82
CA GLU A 99 5.04 3.07 -7.51
C GLU A 99 4.20 2.86 -8.77
N SER A 100 4.81 2.26 -9.79
CA SER A 100 4.12 1.83 -11.01
C SER A 100 3.92 0.31 -10.96
N ASN A 101 2.77 -0.15 -11.42
CA ASN A 101 2.49 -1.58 -11.60
C ASN A 101 3.15 -2.16 -12.86
N PHE A 102 3.79 -1.31 -13.68
CA PHE A 102 4.49 -1.69 -14.91
C PHE A 102 5.99 -1.46 -14.73
N SER A 103 6.80 -2.45 -15.17
CA SER A 103 8.26 -2.43 -15.09
C SER A 103 8.91 -1.50 -16.13
N GLU A 104 8.18 -1.11 -17.17
CA GLU A 104 8.66 -0.29 -18.29
C GLU A 104 7.57 0.70 -18.76
N ASP A 105 7.98 1.73 -19.51
CA ASP A 105 7.04 2.66 -20.15
C ASP A 105 6.16 1.91 -21.17
N ILE A 106 4.87 2.24 -21.19
CA ILE A 106 3.90 1.60 -22.08
C ILE A 106 4.15 2.11 -23.49
N THR A 107 4.72 1.26 -24.35
CA THR A 107 4.84 1.53 -25.78
C THR A 107 3.53 1.14 -26.47
N VAL A 108 2.75 2.14 -26.88
CA VAL A 108 1.56 1.90 -27.71
C VAL A 108 1.96 2.03 -29.17
N THR A 109 2.02 0.90 -29.88
CA THR A 109 2.22 0.88 -31.33
C THR A 109 0.86 0.94 -32.01
N LYS A 110 0.47 2.09 -32.56
CA LYS A 110 -0.74 2.21 -33.37
C LYS A 110 -0.37 2.10 -34.85
N THR A 111 -0.69 0.97 -35.48
CA THR A 111 -0.58 0.80 -36.92
C THR A 111 -1.88 1.26 -37.57
N THR A 112 -1.86 2.40 -38.27
CA THR A 112 -2.99 2.82 -39.11
C THR A 112 -2.62 2.58 -40.57
N GLU A 113 -3.29 1.64 -41.22
CA GLU A 113 -3.13 1.35 -42.64
C GLU A 113 -4.24 2.06 -43.42
N ASN A 114 -3.90 3.11 -44.16
CA ASN A 114 -4.81 3.72 -45.13
C ASN A 114 -4.53 3.14 -46.51
N GLY A 115 -5.27 2.09 -46.88
CA GLY A 115 -5.32 1.55 -48.23
C GLY A 115 -6.72 1.67 -48.81
N LYS A 116 -6.88 2.39 -49.93
CA LYS A 116 -8.06 2.25 -50.79
C LYS A 116 -7.87 0.99 -51.64
N SER A 117 -8.36 -0.16 -51.19
CA SER A 117 -8.55 -1.32 -52.07
C SER A 117 -10.05 -1.56 -52.28
N LEU A 118 -10.55 -1.11 -53.43
CA LEU A 118 -11.71 -1.70 -54.09
C LEU A 118 -11.24 -3.00 -54.72
N GLY A 119 -11.70 -4.14 -54.20
CA GLY A 119 -11.36 -5.45 -54.75
C GLY A 119 -12.10 -6.55 -53.99
N ALA A 120 -13.16 -7.06 -54.60
CA ALA A 120 -13.86 -8.25 -54.14
C ALA A 120 -13.00 -9.50 -54.38
N SER A 121 -12.86 -10.37 -53.39
CA SER A 121 -12.79 -11.81 -53.61
C SER A 121 -13.15 -12.61 -52.35
N LEU A 122 -13.94 -13.64 -52.59
CA LEU A 122 -14.37 -14.70 -51.69
C LEU A 122 -13.21 -15.65 -51.35
N GLY A 123 -13.17 -16.18 -50.14
CA GLY A 123 -12.29 -17.28 -49.73
C GLY A 123 -12.02 -17.27 -48.24
N GLY A 124 -12.34 -18.35 -47.55
CA GLY A 124 -12.40 -18.42 -46.10
C GLY A 124 -11.09 -18.83 -45.41
N GLU A 125 -11.29 -19.31 -44.18
CA GLU A 125 -10.41 -20.13 -43.34
C GLU A 125 -9.12 -19.50 -42.75
N SER A 126 -9.24 -19.11 -41.47
CA SER A 126 -8.22 -19.31 -40.41
C SER A 126 -8.04 -20.82 -40.15
N PRO A 127 -6.97 -21.38 -39.52
CA PRO A 127 -5.73 -20.85 -38.90
C PRO A 127 -4.47 -21.39 -39.64
N VAL A 128 -3.19 -21.26 -39.26
CA VAL A 128 -2.43 -21.86 -38.13
C VAL A 128 -0.92 -21.46 -38.21
N PRO A 129 0.02 -21.92 -37.34
CA PRO A 129 0.99 -21.06 -36.64
C PRO A 129 2.46 -21.44 -36.89
N LEU A 130 3.32 -20.55 -37.36
CA LEU A 130 4.75 -20.88 -37.48
C LEU A 130 5.65 -19.70 -37.15
N GLY A 131 6.33 -19.84 -36.01
CA GLY A 131 7.76 -19.51 -35.92
C GLY A 131 8.10 -18.14 -35.36
N ASN A 132 8.74 -18.16 -34.20
CA ASN A 132 9.50 -17.07 -33.59
C ASN A 132 10.58 -16.51 -34.55
N VAL A 133 10.20 -15.61 -35.45
CA VAL A 133 11.18 -14.79 -36.17
C VAL A 133 10.78 -13.34 -36.00
N VAL A 134 11.47 -12.67 -35.07
CA VAL A 134 11.51 -11.20 -35.02
C VAL A 134 12.24 -10.75 -36.29
N ALA A 135 11.47 -10.41 -37.32
CA ALA A 135 12.01 -9.85 -38.54
C ALA A 135 12.54 -8.44 -38.24
N HIS A 136 13.84 -8.32 -38.00
CA HIS A 136 14.55 -7.05 -38.16
C HIS A 136 14.58 -6.72 -39.66
N VAL A 137 13.58 -5.97 -40.13
CA VAL A 137 13.54 -5.50 -41.51
C VAL A 137 14.51 -4.33 -41.65
N LEU A 138 15.75 -4.62 -42.03
CA LEU A 138 16.65 -3.63 -42.63
C LEU A 138 16.04 -3.20 -43.99
N PRO A 139 16.02 -1.90 -44.33
CA PRO A 139 15.38 -1.45 -45.56
C PRO A 139 16.23 -1.84 -46.77
N SER A 140 15.80 -2.85 -47.51
CA SER A 140 16.30 -3.10 -48.86
C SER A 140 15.54 -2.21 -49.85
N VAL A 141 16.24 -1.21 -50.39
CA VAL A 141 15.74 -0.38 -51.49
C VAL A 141 15.70 -1.24 -52.75
N ASN A 142 14.51 -1.53 -53.27
CA ASN A 142 14.32 -1.91 -54.67
C ASN A 142 13.07 -1.20 -55.20
N GLY A 143 13.26 -0.54 -56.34
CA GLY A 143 12.33 0.42 -56.93
C GLY A 143 10.97 -0.17 -57.30
N GLY A 144 9.93 0.62 -56.99
CA GLY A 144 8.55 0.42 -57.41
C GLY A 144 7.72 1.56 -56.85
N MET A 145 7.29 2.48 -57.72
CA MET A 145 6.58 3.70 -57.35
C MET A 145 5.16 3.37 -56.89
N ASN A 146 4.99 3.12 -55.60
CA ASN A 146 3.71 3.15 -54.90
C ASN A 146 3.92 3.89 -53.58
N ASN A 147 3.33 5.08 -53.47
CA ASN A 147 3.44 5.93 -52.29
C ASN A 147 2.62 5.31 -51.15
N ARG A 148 3.18 4.32 -50.45
CA ARG A 148 2.60 3.69 -49.27
C ARG A 148 3.26 4.29 -48.05
N GLU A 149 2.63 5.33 -47.51
CA GLU A 149 3.08 5.99 -46.29
C GLU A 149 2.63 5.15 -45.08
N VAL A 150 3.56 4.39 -44.50
CA VAL A 150 3.33 3.66 -43.24
C VAL A 150 3.76 4.58 -42.10
N LEU A 151 2.81 5.27 -41.50
CA LEU A 151 3.06 6.16 -40.38
C LEU A 151 3.07 5.33 -39.08
N VAL A 152 4.28 4.97 -38.62
CA VAL A 152 4.49 4.28 -37.33
C VAL A 152 4.63 5.33 -36.23
N GLU A 153 3.52 5.66 -35.58
CA GLU A 153 3.55 6.56 -34.43
C GLU A 153 3.86 5.75 -33.16
N LYS A 154 5.12 5.80 -32.71
CA LYS A 154 5.56 5.18 -31.45
C LYS A 154 5.30 6.16 -30.30
N GLN A 155 4.16 6.02 -29.62
CA GLN A 155 3.88 6.82 -28.44
C GLN A 155 4.35 6.06 -27.18
N VAL A 156 5.41 6.58 -26.55
CA VAL A 156 5.87 6.13 -25.23
C VAL A 156 5.02 6.85 -24.18
N ARG A 157 4.21 6.12 -23.42
CA ARG A 157 3.44 6.66 -22.30
C ARG A 157 4.08 6.22 -20.99
N ARG A 158 4.34 7.18 -20.11
CA ARG A 158 4.77 6.88 -18.74
C ARG A 158 3.69 6.02 -18.07
N ALA A 159 4.10 4.90 -17.51
CA ALA A 159 3.19 4.01 -16.81
C ALA A 159 2.47 4.74 -15.65
N PRO A 160 1.18 4.46 -15.40
CA PRO A 160 0.46 5.03 -14.26
C PRO A 160 1.19 4.75 -12.95
N GLN A 161 1.50 5.81 -12.20
CA GLN A 161 2.11 5.74 -10.88
C GLN A 161 1.03 5.97 -9.82
N TYR A 162 0.99 5.13 -8.79
CA TYR A 162 0.08 5.23 -7.66
C TYR A 162 0.88 5.51 -6.40
N ALA A 163 0.38 6.39 -5.53
CA ALA A 163 0.98 6.60 -4.22
C ALA A 163 0.75 5.36 -3.35
N VAL A 164 1.81 4.58 -3.12
CA VAL A 164 1.80 3.39 -2.24
C VAL A 164 1.96 3.81 -0.79
N VAL A 165 2.68 4.91 -0.59
CA VAL A 165 2.76 5.60 0.69
C VAL A 165 2.51 7.08 0.44
N ALA A 166 1.60 7.68 1.19
CA ALA A 166 1.47 9.13 1.30
C ALA A 166 1.64 9.53 2.77
N SER A 167 2.50 10.49 3.03
CA SER A 167 2.76 10.97 4.40
C SER A 167 2.80 12.48 4.46
N GLY A 168 2.45 13.03 5.62
CA GLY A 168 2.32 14.47 5.82
C GLY A 168 2.04 14.83 7.27
N THR A 169 2.07 16.11 7.59
CA THR A 169 1.73 16.61 8.91
C THR A 169 0.22 16.86 9.07
N ILE A 170 -0.25 16.81 10.31
CA ILE A 170 -1.61 17.18 10.74
C ILE A 170 -1.51 18.07 11.98
N GLY A 171 -2.58 18.82 12.26
CA GLY A 171 -2.67 19.63 13.48
C GLY A 171 -1.58 20.69 13.57
N GLN A 172 -1.31 21.44 12.49
CA GLN A 172 -0.28 22.49 12.46
C GLN A 172 1.12 21.96 12.84
N GLU A 173 1.53 20.85 12.23
CA GLU A 173 2.81 20.18 12.52
C GLU A 173 2.91 19.52 13.90
N HIS A 174 1.82 19.37 14.66
CA HIS A 174 1.83 18.66 15.95
C HIS A 174 1.52 17.16 15.83
N GLY A 175 1.29 16.67 14.61
CA GLY A 175 1.20 15.26 14.31
C GLY A 175 1.59 14.95 12.88
N VAL A 176 1.71 13.66 12.60
CA VAL A 176 2.02 13.09 11.30
C VAL A 176 1.00 12.01 10.97
N PHE A 177 0.69 11.87 9.68
CA PHE A 177 -0.05 10.73 9.17
C PHE A 177 0.76 9.99 8.12
N PHE A 178 0.52 8.68 8.04
CA PHE A 178 1.00 7.78 7.00
C PHE A 178 -0.20 7.04 6.43
N LYS A 179 -0.42 7.14 5.12
CA LYS A 179 -1.41 6.39 4.37
C LYS A 179 -0.67 5.36 3.53
N LEU A 180 -0.87 4.11 3.87
CA LEU A 180 -0.33 2.96 3.17
C LEU A 180 -1.45 2.41 2.28
N ARG A 181 -1.14 2.16 1.01
CA ARG A 181 -2.08 1.55 0.05
C ARG A 181 -1.49 0.26 -0.48
N ALA A 182 -2.35 -0.75 -0.66
CA ALA A 182 -1.92 -2.00 -1.27
C ALA A 182 -1.43 -1.74 -2.71
N SER A 183 -0.32 -2.37 -3.09
CA SER A 183 0.13 -2.47 -4.47
C SER A 183 0.39 -3.94 -4.82
N PRO A 184 0.44 -4.33 -6.10
CA PRO A 184 0.85 -5.70 -6.48
C PRO A 184 2.23 -6.09 -5.91
N GLN A 185 3.09 -5.11 -5.62
CA GLN A 185 4.41 -5.32 -5.04
C GLN A 185 4.46 -5.20 -3.52
N THR A 186 3.43 -4.67 -2.85
CA THR A 186 3.44 -4.40 -1.40
C THR A 186 2.13 -4.81 -0.73
N THR A 187 2.23 -5.53 0.38
CA THR A 187 1.08 -5.90 1.21
C THR A 187 0.86 -4.90 2.34
N LEU A 188 -0.40 -4.66 2.68
CA LEU A 188 -0.78 -3.88 3.87
C LEU A 188 -0.60 -4.66 5.16
N GLU A 189 -0.65 -6.00 5.09
CA GLU A 189 -0.45 -6.89 6.22
C GLU A 189 1.04 -7.03 6.56
N GLY A 190 1.35 -7.14 7.85
CA GLY A 190 2.71 -7.26 8.35
C GLY A 190 3.16 -6.04 9.15
N SER A 191 4.47 -5.90 9.32
CA SER A 191 5.08 -4.90 10.20
C SER A 191 5.58 -3.70 9.40
N HIS A 192 5.12 -2.51 9.77
CA HIS A 192 5.52 -1.23 9.19
C HIS A 192 6.37 -0.44 10.18
N GLU A 193 7.59 -0.07 9.78
CA GLU A 193 8.47 0.80 10.57
C GLU A 193 8.28 2.26 10.18
N LEU A 194 7.93 3.08 11.18
CA LEU A 194 7.73 4.51 11.03
C LEU A 194 8.75 5.25 11.89
N THR A 195 9.30 6.31 11.34
CA THR A 195 10.19 7.22 12.07
C THR A 195 9.58 8.61 12.08
N VAL A 196 9.54 9.24 13.25
CA VAL A 196 9.10 10.62 13.41
C VAL A 196 10.15 11.37 14.20
N ARG A 197 10.54 12.54 13.72
CA ARG A 197 11.48 13.42 14.42
C ARG A 197 10.72 14.63 14.92
N PHE A 198 10.85 14.91 16.21
CA PHE A 198 10.17 16.02 16.86
C PHE A 198 11.15 17.11 17.29
N VAL A 199 10.73 18.36 17.18
CA VAL A 199 11.32 19.51 17.87
C VAL A 199 10.69 19.60 19.25
N VAL A 200 11.51 19.51 20.29
CA VAL A 200 11.08 19.53 21.70
C VAL A 200 11.91 20.53 22.51
N PRO A 201 11.44 20.99 23.69
CA PRO A 201 12.25 21.81 24.59
C PRO A 201 13.58 21.14 24.97
N LYS A 202 14.64 21.92 25.21
CA LYS A 202 15.97 21.37 25.56
C LYS A 202 15.95 20.46 26.79
N ASN A 203 15.13 20.79 27.79
CA ASN A 203 14.94 20.02 29.02
C ASN A 203 13.88 18.92 28.90
N TRP A 204 13.38 18.62 27.69
CA TRP A 204 12.41 17.56 27.45
C TRP A 204 12.98 16.19 27.81
N ARG A 205 12.18 15.41 28.55
CA ARG A 205 12.52 14.07 29.06
C ARG A 205 11.58 12.97 28.55
N GLY A 206 10.36 13.33 28.12
CA GLY A 206 9.31 12.41 27.71
C GLY A 206 7.99 13.14 27.49
N ASP A 207 7.03 12.46 26.86
CA ASP A 207 5.67 12.97 26.63
C ASP A 207 4.67 11.81 26.44
N ALA A 208 3.38 12.12 26.32
CA ALA A 208 2.33 11.16 25.96
C ALA A 208 1.78 11.51 24.57
N LEU A 209 2.03 10.63 23.61
CA LEU A 209 1.50 10.73 22.26
C LEU A 209 0.23 9.89 22.11
N ARG A 210 -0.49 10.11 21.00
CA ARG A 210 -1.59 9.26 20.58
C ARG A 210 -1.28 8.65 19.23
N VAL A 211 -1.46 7.33 19.14
CA VAL A 211 -1.37 6.58 17.89
C VAL A 211 -2.77 6.12 17.52
N CYS A 212 -3.21 6.45 16.31
CA CYS A 212 -4.49 6.00 15.76
C CYS A 212 -4.26 5.31 14.42
N CYS A 213 -4.71 4.05 14.33
CA CYS A 213 -4.68 3.25 13.13
C CYS A 213 -6.10 3.04 12.61
N TYR A 214 -6.27 3.13 11.29
CA TYR A 214 -7.53 2.95 10.58
C TYR A 214 -7.29 2.03 9.39
N ALA A 215 -8.13 1.02 9.20
CA ALA A 215 -8.21 0.26 7.96
C ALA A 215 -9.49 0.64 7.24
N THR A 216 -9.37 1.09 5.98
CA THR A 216 -10.52 1.47 5.16
C THR A 216 -10.53 0.72 3.84
N GLY A 217 -11.71 0.52 3.28
CA GLY A 217 -11.90 -0.10 1.98
C GLY A 217 -13.30 0.17 1.44
N GLN A 218 -13.72 -0.62 0.46
CA GLN A 218 -15.05 -0.49 -0.13
C GLN A 218 -15.96 -1.59 0.35
N GLU A 219 -17.13 -1.20 0.83
CA GLU A 219 -18.25 -2.10 1.02
C GLU A 219 -19.20 -1.98 -0.18
N LYS A 220 -19.62 -3.11 -0.74
CA LYS A 220 -20.68 -3.14 -1.74
C LYS A 220 -22.02 -3.21 -1.01
N PHE A 221 -22.75 -2.11 -1.02
CA PHE A 221 -24.13 -2.08 -0.57
C PHE A 221 -25.05 -1.93 -1.79
N LEU A 222 -25.79 -3.00 -2.11
CA LEU A 222 -26.59 -3.09 -3.33
C LEU A 222 -25.74 -2.84 -4.60
N TRP A 223 -26.12 -1.86 -5.42
CA TRP A 223 -25.45 -1.48 -6.66
C TRP A 223 -24.43 -0.35 -6.46
N THR A 224 -24.15 0.06 -5.22
CA THR A 224 -23.26 1.19 -4.91
C THR A 224 -22.09 0.73 -4.06
N LYS A 225 -20.90 1.24 -4.38
CA LYS A 225 -19.71 1.09 -3.52
C LYS A 225 -19.66 2.26 -2.56
N GLN A 226 -19.52 1.98 -1.27
CA GLN A 226 -19.33 2.99 -0.24
C GLN A 226 -18.02 2.73 0.48
N GLN A 227 -17.33 3.81 0.85
CA GLN A 227 -16.13 3.69 1.67
C GLN A 227 -16.53 3.32 3.10
N ALA A 228 -15.94 2.25 3.62
CA ALA A 228 -16.16 1.76 4.97
C ALA A 228 -14.85 1.75 5.76
N THR A 229 -14.93 1.94 7.08
CA THR A 229 -13.81 1.71 7.99
C THR A 229 -13.98 0.35 8.64
N TRP A 230 -13.11 -0.58 8.29
CA TRP A 230 -13.16 -1.98 8.72
C TRP A 230 -12.58 -2.19 10.13
N ALA A 231 -11.56 -1.42 10.49
CA ALA A 231 -10.96 -1.48 11.81
C ALA A 231 -10.44 -0.11 12.23
N ARG A 232 -10.49 0.16 13.54
CA ARG A 232 -9.93 1.35 14.15
C ARG A 232 -9.36 1.01 15.52
N THR A 233 -8.11 1.39 15.76
CA THR A 233 -7.45 1.30 17.07
C THR A 233 -6.80 2.62 17.38
N CYS A 234 -7.10 3.20 18.55
CA CYS A 234 -6.42 4.40 19.05
C CYS A 234 -5.94 4.14 20.46
N ALA A 235 -4.65 4.32 20.73
CA ALA A 235 -4.07 4.11 22.05
C ALA A 235 -3.05 5.19 22.39
N PRO A 236 -2.84 5.49 23.69
CA PRO A 236 -1.75 6.34 24.12
C PRO A 236 -0.39 5.62 23.92
N LEU A 237 0.63 6.40 23.60
CA LEU A 237 2.02 5.98 23.51
C LEU A 237 2.85 6.87 24.44
N ALA A 238 3.33 6.32 25.55
CA ALA A 238 4.23 7.05 26.43
C ALA A 238 5.65 7.02 25.85
N VAL A 239 6.26 8.18 25.65
CA VAL A 239 7.61 8.30 25.11
C VAL A 239 8.56 8.88 26.14
N TYR A 240 9.81 8.43 26.13
CA TYR A 240 10.86 8.89 27.04
C TYR A 240 12.20 9.02 26.32
N LEU A 241 13.07 9.88 26.82
CA LEU A 241 14.40 10.10 26.28
C LEU A 241 15.35 8.94 26.64
N ALA A 242 16.10 8.44 25.66
CA ALA A 242 17.12 7.43 25.87
C ALA A 242 18.13 7.87 26.93
N GLY A 243 18.42 6.98 27.89
CA GLY A 243 19.34 7.26 29.00
C GLY A 243 18.69 7.89 30.24
N ASP A 244 17.42 8.31 30.16
CA ASP A 244 16.68 8.86 31.30
C ASP A 244 15.86 7.78 32.02
N LEU A 245 16.44 7.22 33.10
CA LEU A 245 15.84 6.12 33.85
C LEU A 245 14.52 6.52 34.53
N GLU A 246 14.46 7.71 35.13
CA GLU A 246 13.24 8.18 35.80
C GLU A 246 12.10 8.41 34.79
N ALA A 247 12.41 9.01 33.64
CA ALA A 247 11.41 9.20 32.59
C ALA A 247 10.89 7.88 32.03
N ARG A 248 11.75 6.87 31.90
CA ARG A 248 11.33 5.50 31.52
C ARG A 248 10.35 4.92 32.53
N LEU A 249 10.67 4.97 33.83
CA LEU A 249 9.80 4.44 34.88
C LEU A 249 8.45 5.17 34.92
N ALA A 250 8.45 6.50 34.76
CA ALA A 250 7.24 7.30 34.69
C ALA A 250 6.36 6.94 33.47
N ALA A 251 6.99 6.65 32.32
CA ALA A 251 6.28 6.20 31.12
C ALA A 251 5.62 4.82 31.33
N GLU A 252 6.35 3.87 31.92
CA GLU A 252 5.85 2.53 32.25
C GLU A 252 4.68 2.59 33.26
N GLU A 253 4.77 3.45 34.27
CA GLU A 253 3.70 3.67 35.25
C GLU A 253 2.47 4.34 34.61
N HIS A 254 2.68 5.32 33.73
CA HIS A 254 1.58 5.99 33.04
C HIS A 254 0.74 5.01 32.22
N VAL A 255 1.41 4.07 31.55
CA VAL A 255 0.78 3.04 30.74
C VAL A 255 0.04 2.03 31.59
N SER A 256 0.66 1.51 32.66
CA SER A 256 0.03 0.49 33.53
C SER A 256 -1.23 1.00 34.21
N ARG A 257 -1.28 2.29 34.55
CA ARG A 257 -2.46 2.94 35.14
C ARG A 257 -3.63 3.07 34.18
N LYS A 258 -3.37 3.21 32.87
CA LYS A 258 -4.41 3.36 31.84
C LYS A 258 -4.93 2.02 31.29
N SER A 259 -4.26 0.91 31.58
CA SER A 259 -4.68 -0.44 31.20
C SER A 259 -5.60 -1.13 32.21
N LEU A 260 -5.86 -0.50 33.37
CA LEU A 260 -6.81 -0.93 34.40
C LEU A 260 -8.11 -0.11 34.29
#